data_AF-A0A482XCZ3-F1
#
_entry.id   AF-A0A482XCZ3-F1
#
_cell.length_a   1.000
_cell.length_b   1.000
_cell.length_c   1.000
_cell.angle_alpha   90.00
_cell.angle_beta   90.00
_cell.angle_gamma   90.00
#
_symmetry.space_group_name_H-M   'P 1'
#
loop_
_entity.id
_entity.type
_entity.pdbx_description
1 polymer ?
#
loop_
_entity_poly.entity_id
_entity_poly.type
_entity_poly.pdbx_seq_one_letter_code
_entity_poly.pdbx_strand_id
1 'polypeptide(L)'
;MLWEEDGAGADDDVLSPDELVGLLTEGWMNERLSPELMNHLGEYADCMMEQVSQMEENLQQLEKSDIRRGIHRFELQRMQFLLNNYLRTRVDKIEMNAVKVLEEDDAIGGCLLSDGERKFANEYVKHCNKLLSSVTSKIPAYAGEFKLQDAMLEPDLDTPVFIKVKKESTVLIPDYGEGREEEVVLEEDTQHILPYQCVFHLLKNGDIQLI
;
A
#
# COMPACT_ATOMS: atom_id res chain seq x y z
N MET A 1 0.79 11.54 -52.05
CA MET A 1 0.10 10.57 -51.19
C MET A 1 1.05 10.32 -50.05
N LEU A 2 0.78 11.03 -48.95
CA LEU A 2 1.52 11.03 -47.69
C LEU A 2 1.14 9.75 -46.95
N TRP A 3 2.13 9.00 -46.51
CA TRP A 3 2.02 8.14 -45.35
C TRP A 3 3.29 8.38 -44.54
N GLU A 4 3.18 9.31 -43.61
CA GLU A 4 4.02 9.32 -42.42
C GLU A 4 3.66 8.06 -41.64
N GLU A 5 4.59 7.10 -41.61
CA GLU A 5 4.62 6.12 -40.53
C GLU A 5 5.23 6.84 -39.33
N ASP A 6 4.36 7.49 -38.54
CA ASP A 6 4.67 7.80 -37.15
C ASP A 6 4.81 6.47 -36.42
N GLY A 7 6.03 5.93 -36.43
CA GLY A 7 6.50 5.01 -35.42
C GLY A 7 6.44 5.74 -34.09
N ALA A 8 5.29 5.64 -33.42
CA ALA A 8 5.16 5.95 -32.01
C ALA A 8 6.20 5.10 -31.27
N GLY A 9 7.35 5.71 -31.01
CA GLY A 9 8.31 5.19 -30.07
C GLY A 9 7.56 4.95 -28.78
N ALA A 10 7.74 3.77 -28.21
CA ALA A 10 7.48 3.55 -26.80
C ALA A 10 8.32 4.58 -26.05
N ASP A 11 7.68 5.68 -25.65
CA ASP A 11 8.22 6.61 -24.67
C ASP A 11 8.32 5.78 -23.40
N ASP A 12 9.54 5.38 -23.07
CA ASP A 12 9.90 4.98 -21.72
C ASP A 12 9.73 6.26 -20.89
N ASP A 13 8.47 6.55 -20.49
CA ASP A 13 8.09 7.77 -19.79
C ASP A 13 8.92 7.85 -18.51
N VAL A 14 10.02 8.60 -18.58
CA VAL A 14 10.91 8.86 -17.44
C VAL A 14 10.09 9.65 -16.43
N LEU A 15 9.55 8.93 -15.45
CA LEU A 15 8.69 9.51 -14.43
C LEU A 15 9.43 10.63 -13.69
N SER A 16 8.85 11.83 -13.67
CA SER A 16 9.49 12.97 -13.02
C SER A 16 9.58 12.73 -11.51
N PRO A 17 10.62 13.22 -10.81
CA PRO A 17 10.71 13.10 -9.36
C PRO A 17 9.48 13.65 -8.61
N ASP A 18 8.85 14.69 -9.14
CA ASP A 18 7.64 15.28 -8.54
C ASP A 18 6.41 14.36 -8.71
N GLU A 19 6.28 13.73 -9.88
CA GLU A 19 5.23 12.74 -10.15
C GLU A 19 5.41 11.50 -9.27
N LEU A 20 6.66 11.06 -9.08
CA LEU A 20 6.98 9.93 -8.20
C LEU A 20 6.56 10.20 -6.76
N VAL A 21 6.86 11.40 -6.25
CA VAL A 21 6.42 11.83 -4.91
C VAL A 21 4.90 11.88 -4.84
N GLY A 22 4.22 12.37 -5.86
CA GLY A 22 2.75 12.40 -5.94
C GLY A 22 2.13 11.00 -5.85
N LEU A 23 2.59 10.07 -6.69
CA LEU A 23 2.12 8.68 -6.73
C LEU A 23 2.36 7.96 -5.40
N LEU A 24 3.57 8.08 -4.84
CA LEU A 24 3.89 7.41 -3.57
C LEU A 24 3.15 8.05 -2.38
N THR A 25 2.87 9.36 -2.43
CA THR A 25 2.05 10.04 -1.42
C THR A 25 0.62 9.52 -1.43
N GLU A 26 0.03 9.40 -2.61
CA GLU A 26 -1.30 8.79 -2.76
C GLU A 26 -1.32 7.34 -2.31
N GLY A 27 -0.36 6.54 -2.77
CA GLY A 27 -0.20 5.15 -2.37
C GLY A 27 -0.09 5.00 -0.85
N TRP A 28 0.69 5.86 -0.20
CA TRP A 28 0.80 5.90 1.24
C TRP A 28 -0.50 6.32 1.94
N MET A 29 -1.24 7.30 1.41
CA MET A 29 -2.53 7.69 1.99
C MET A 29 -3.54 6.53 1.90
N ASN A 30 -3.62 5.89 0.74
CA ASN A 30 -4.49 4.73 0.53
C ASN A 30 -4.10 3.58 1.45
N GLU A 31 -2.81 3.27 1.56
CA GLU A 31 -2.30 2.24 2.47
C GLU A 31 -2.58 2.60 3.94
N ARG A 32 -2.42 3.85 4.37
CA ARG A 32 -2.66 4.21 5.77
C ARG A 32 -4.13 4.14 6.16
N LEU A 33 -5.03 4.43 5.22
CA LEU A 33 -6.46 4.58 5.49
C LEU A 33 -7.27 3.34 5.12
N SER A 34 -6.69 2.38 4.39
CA SER A 34 -7.33 1.09 4.14
C SER A 34 -7.17 0.15 5.35
N PRO A 35 -8.20 -0.62 5.71
CA PRO A 35 -8.11 -1.61 6.78
C PRO A 35 -7.25 -2.83 6.38
N GLU A 36 -7.17 -3.14 5.08
CA GLU A 36 -6.37 -4.25 4.56
C GLU A 36 -5.14 -3.78 3.77
N LEU A 37 -4.22 -4.71 3.51
CA LEU A 37 -2.97 -4.44 2.79
C LEU A 37 -3.25 -4.19 1.30
N MET A 38 -2.73 -3.08 0.77
CA MET A 38 -2.86 -2.77 -0.66
C MET A 38 -1.77 -3.47 -1.48
N ASN A 39 -1.89 -3.46 -2.82
CA ASN A 39 -0.83 -3.96 -3.70
C ASN A 39 0.47 -3.17 -3.52
N HIS A 40 1.61 -3.86 -3.52
CA HIS A 40 2.90 -3.21 -3.31
C HIS A 40 3.29 -2.33 -4.50
N LEU A 41 3.54 -1.05 -4.23
CA LEU A 41 4.10 -0.08 -5.18
C LEU A 41 5.62 -0.21 -5.33
N GLY A 42 6.10 -1.40 -5.68
CA GLY A 42 7.52 -1.75 -5.62
C GLY A 42 8.41 -0.97 -6.56
N GLU A 43 8.00 -0.87 -7.82
CA GLU A 43 8.74 -0.13 -8.83
C GLU A 43 8.94 1.34 -8.41
N TYR A 44 7.91 1.96 -7.83
CA TYR A 44 7.96 3.34 -7.34
C TYR A 44 8.80 3.49 -6.06
N ALA A 45 8.71 2.52 -5.13
CA ALA A 45 9.52 2.52 -3.92
C ALA A 45 11.01 2.35 -4.24
N ASP A 46 11.35 1.46 -5.19
CA ASP A 46 12.71 1.24 -5.66
C ASP A 46 13.25 2.48 -6.37
N CYS A 47 12.46 3.08 -7.27
CA CYS A 47 12.82 4.34 -7.92
C CYS A 47 13.07 5.45 -6.88
N MET A 48 12.23 5.57 -5.85
CA MET A 48 12.41 6.56 -4.78
C MET A 48 13.70 6.32 -3.98
N MET A 49 14.04 5.05 -3.70
CA MET A 49 15.30 4.70 -3.04
C MET A 49 16.52 5.10 -3.87
N GLU A 50 16.47 4.92 -5.18
CA GLU A 50 17.52 5.36 -6.10
C GLU A 50 17.64 6.89 -6.12
N GLN A 51 16.53 7.61 -6.23
CA GLN A 51 16.51 9.09 -6.21
C GLN A 51 17.07 9.66 -4.91
N VAL A 52 16.70 9.07 -3.77
CA VAL A 52 17.24 9.43 -2.45
C VAL A 52 18.76 9.23 -2.41
N SER A 53 19.25 8.08 -2.88
CA SER A 53 20.69 7.76 -2.89
C SER A 53 21.49 8.71 -3.78
N GLN A 54 21.01 8.98 -4.99
CA GLN A 54 21.65 9.92 -5.91
C GLN A 54 21.70 11.34 -5.35
N MET A 55 20.61 11.80 -4.72
CA MET A 55 20.57 13.13 -4.10
C MET A 55 21.51 13.22 -2.90
N GLU A 56 21.68 12.16 -2.12
CA GLU A 56 22.68 12.09 -1.04
C GLU A 56 24.11 12.24 -1.55
N GLU A 57 24.47 11.53 -2.61
CA GLU A 57 25.80 11.64 -3.24
C GLU A 57 26.06 13.06 -3.77
N ASN A 58 25.08 13.64 -4.47
CA ASN A 58 25.17 15.01 -4.99
C ASN A 58 25.35 16.05 -3.87
N LEU A 59 24.69 15.85 -2.72
CA LEU A 59 24.84 16.71 -1.55
C LEU A 59 26.23 16.66 -0.91
N GLN A 60 26.97 15.57 -1.08
CA GLN A 60 28.35 15.46 -0.60
C GLN A 60 29.32 16.28 -1.45
N GLN A 61 29.03 16.44 -2.74
CA GLN A 61 29.86 17.20 -3.69
C GLN A 61 29.61 18.72 -3.64
N LEU A 62 28.47 19.14 -3.08
CA LEU A 62 28.10 20.56 -2.97
C LEU A 62 28.87 21.29 -1.86
N GLU A 63 29.30 22.52 -2.17
CA GLU A 63 29.95 23.42 -1.22
C GLU A 63 29.05 23.76 -0.03
N LYS A 64 29.65 23.98 1.15
CA LYS A 64 28.89 24.27 2.38
C LYS A 64 28.17 25.62 2.36
N SER A 65 28.63 26.56 1.53
CA SER A 65 28.06 27.90 1.40
C SER A 65 26.92 27.98 0.39
N ASP A 66 26.66 26.92 -0.38
CA ASP A 66 25.58 26.93 -1.37
C ASP A 66 24.21 26.77 -0.68
N ILE A 67 23.31 27.73 -0.92
CA ILE A 67 21.93 27.72 -0.40
C ILE A 67 21.16 26.50 -0.92
N ARG A 68 21.45 26.04 -2.15
CA ARG A 68 20.81 24.85 -2.76
C ARG A 68 21.01 23.60 -1.91
N ARG A 69 22.15 23.48 -1.25
CA ARG A 69 22.45 22.37 -0.33
C ARG A 69 21.41 22.26 0.79
N GLY A 70 20.97 23.40 1.33
CA GLY A 70 19.92 23.44 2.36
C GLY A 70 18.59 22.93 1.82
N ILE A 71 18.19 23.43 0.64
CA ILE A 71 16.92 23.06 -0.01
C ILE A 71 16.89 21.57 -0.35
N HIS A 72 17.92 21.05 -1.03
CA HIS A 72 18.01 19.62 -1.36
C HIS A 72 18.03 18.73 -0.12
N ARG A 73 18.66 19.18 0.98
CA ARG A 73 18.64 18.42 2.24
C ARG A 73 17.24 18.35 2.84
N PHE A 74 16.46 19.42 2.80
CA PHE A 74 15.07 19.39 3.25
C PHE A 74 14.22 18.47 2.39
N GLU A 75 14.39 18.52 1.07
CA GLU A 75 13.63 17.66 0.16
C GLU A 75 13.97 16.18 0.34
N LEU A 76 15.26 15.87 0.49
CA LEU A 76 15.72 14.53 0.82
C LEU A 76 15.04 13.99 2.09
N GLN A 77 14.94 14.80 3.14
CA GLN A 77 14.27 14.41 4.38
C GLN A 77 12.77 14.16 4.17
N ARG A 78 12.10 14.94 3.32
CA ARG A 78 10.68 14.73 2.97
C ARG A 78 10.48 13.42 2.23
N MET A 79 11.31 13.12 1.22
CA MET A 79 11.27 11.87 0.46
C MET A 79 11.54 10.66 1.36
N GLN A 80 12.57 10.72 2.21
CA GLN A 80 12.87 9.69 3.19
C GLN A 80 11.73 9.49 4.18
N PHE A 81 11.12 10.56 4.66
CA PHE A 81 9.96 10.47 5.55
C PHE A 81 8.82 9.73 4.84
N LEU A 82 8.46 10.12 3.62
CA LEU A 82 7.39 9.49 2.86
C LEU A 82 7.64 8.00 2.67
N LEU A 83 8.81 7.63 2.13
CA LEU A 83 9.18 6.24 1.88
C LEU A 83 9.16 5.39 3.17
N ASN A 84 9.74 5.91 4.26
CA ASN A 84 9.76 5.20 5.53
C ASN A 84 8.35 4.99 6.10
N ASN A 85 7.47 6.00 6.00
CA ASN A 85 6.10 5.85 6.50
C ASN A 85 5.28 4.88 5.65
N TYR A 86 5.46 4.89 4.32
CA TYR A 86 4.86 3.92 3.43
C TYR A 86 5.26 2.49 3.83
N LEU A 87 6.57 2.21 3.88
CA LEU A 87 7.08 0.86 4.21
C LEU A 87 6.70 0.42 5.62
N ARG A 88 6.76 1.31 6.61
CA ARG A 88 6.37 0.97 8.00
C ARG A 88 4.89 0.63 8.12
N THR A 89 4.02 1.43 7.50
CA THR A 89 2.57 1.19 7.51
C THR A 89 2.25 -0.20 6.96
N ARG A 90 2.96 -0.61 5.90
CA ARG A 90 2.80 -1.94 5.31
C ARG A 90 3.28 -3.05 6.22
N VAL A 91 4.47 -2.91 6.81
CA VAL A 91 5.00 -3.88 7.79
C VAL A 91 4.04 -4.05 8.96
N ASP A 92 3.51 -2.96 9.51
CA ASP A 92 2.55 -3.00 10.62
C ASP A 92 1.30 -3.82 10.25
N LYS A 93 0.75 -3.63 9.04
CA LYS A 93 -0.39 -4.42 8.54
C LYS A 93 -0.04 -5.88 8.26
N ILE A 94 1.14 -6.15 7.73
CA ILE A 94 1.62 -7.52 7.53
C ILE A 94 1.72 -8.23 8.88
N GLU A 95 2.21 -7.57 9.93
CA GLU A 95 2.27 -8.16 11.27
C GLU A 95 0.88 -8.48 11.85
N MET A 96 -0.15 -7.68 11.55
CA MET A 96 -1.52 -7.92 12.03
C MET A 96 -2.10 -9.25 11.52
N ASN A 97 -1.81 -9.62 10.27
CA ASN A 97 -2.37 -10.81 9.63
C ASN A 97 -1.42 -11.53 8.67
N ALA A 98 -0.19 -11.83 9.12
CA ALA A 98 0.87 -12.34 8.25
C ALA A 98 0.52 -13.67 7.56
N VAL A 99 -0.28 -14.54 8.19
CA VAL A 99 -0.62 -15.84 7.60
C VAL A 99 -1.57 -15.68 6.41
N LYS A 100 -2.66 -14.92 6.55
CA LYS A 100 -3.59 -14.71 5.43
C LYS A 100 -2.94 -13.93 4.29
N VAL A 101 -2.14 -12.91 4.62
CA VAL A 101 -1.42 -12.11 3.62
C VAL A 101 -0.50 -12.98 2.76
N LEU A 102 0.20 -13.96 3.35
CA LEU A 102 1.02 -14.91 2.58
C LEU A 102 0.17 -15.83 1.70
N GLU A 103 -0.97 -16.31 2.20
CA GLU A 103 -1.90 -17.15 1.43
C GLU A 103 -2.51 -16.38 0.24
N GLU A 104 -2.87 -15.12 0.44
CA GLU A 104 -3.41 -14.22 -0.59
C GLU A 104 -2.35 -13.87 -1.64
N ASP A 105 -1.12 -13.56 -1.21
CA ASP A 105 -0.03 -13.24 -2.13
C ASP A 105 0.34 -14.46 -2.99
N ASP A 106 0.32 -15.67 -2.43
CA ASP A 106 0.51 -16.91 -3.19
C ASP A 106 -0.64 -17.18 -4.17
N ALA A 107 -1.88 -16.82 -3.82
CA ALA A 107 -3.04 -16.97 -4.69
C ALA A 107 -3.03 -15.99 -5.89
N ILE A 108 -2.51 -14.77 -5.68
CA ILE A 108 -2.47 -13.70 -6.70
C ILE A 108 -1.18 -13.76 -7.53
N GLY A 109 -0.21 -14.57 -7.12
CA GLY A 109 1.02 -14.82 -7.88
C GLY A 109 2.21 -13.91 -7.52
N GLY A 110 2.23 -13.36 -6.30
CA GLY A 110 3.37 -12.61 -5.77
C GLY A 110 3.36 -11.11 -6.06
N CYS A 111 2.20 -10.51 -6.31
CA CYS A 111 2.07 -9.08 -6.59
C CYS A 111 1.68 -8.23 -5.37
N LEU A 112 1.33 -8.85 -4.23
CA LEU A 112 0.87 -8.14 -3.03
C LEU A 112 2.05 -7.68 -2.16
N LEU A 113 3.12 -8.46 -2.11
CA LEU A 113 4.30 -8.23 -1.27
C LEU A 113 5.56 -7.99 -2.11
N SER A 114 6.47 -7.17 -1.59
CA SER A 114 7.85 -7.18 -2.07
C SER A 114 8.61 -8.44 -1.62
N ASP A 115 9.74 -8.74 -2.29
CA ASP A 115 10.64 -9.82 -1.87
C ASP A 115 11.12 -9.66 -0.42
N GLY A 116 11.35 -8.42 0.02
CA GLY A 116 11.73 -8.11 1.39
C GLY A 116 10.60 -8.37 2.39
N GLU A 117 9.40 -7.90 2.05
CA GLU A 117 8.19 -8.10 2.86
C GLU A 117 7.82 -9.58 2.97
N ARG A 118 7.90 -10.34 1.87
CA ARG A 118 7.66 -11.78 1.85
C ARG A 118 8.65 -12.54 2.73
N LYS A 119 9.94 -12.19 2.68
CA LYS A 119 10.96 -12.78 3.58
C LYS A 119 10.62 -12.46 5.05
N PHE A 120 10.31 -11.21 5.33
CA PHE A 120 9.91 -10.77 6.67
C PHE A 120 8.69 -11.54 7.19
N ALA A 121 7.61 -11.62 6.41
CA ALA A 121 6.38 -12.32 6.78
C ALA A 121 6.62 -13.81 7.06
N ASN A 122 7.42 -14.49 6.23
CA ASN A 122 7.78 -15.90 6.43
C ASN A 122 8.58 -16.11 7.72
N GLU A 123 9.58 -15.26 7.98
CA GLU A 123 10.37 -15.32 9.21
C GLU A 123 9.52 -15.00 10.45
N TYR A 124 8.64 -14.01 10.35
CA TYR A 124 7.71 -13.61 11.41
C TYR A 124 6.78 -14.76 11.79
N VAL A 125 6.10 -15.39 10.82
CA VAL A 125 5.23 -16.56 11.04
C VAL A 125 6.01 -17.73 11.64
N LYS A 126 7.23 -17.98 11.16
CA LYS A 126 8.10 -19.03 11.72
C LYS A 126 8.47 -18.76 13.19
N HIS A 127 8.80 -17.51 13.53
CA HIS A 127 9.14 -17.12 14.89
C HIS A 127 7.92 -17.19 15.82
N CYS A 128 6.76 -16.72 15.36
CA CYS A 128 5.50 -16.82 16.11
C CYS A 128 5.12 -18.28 16.38
N ASN A 129 5.22 -19.16 15.39
CA ASN A 129 4.98 -20.60 15.56
C ASN A 129 5.98 -21.25 16.53
N LYS A 130 7.26 -20.87 16.48
CA LYS A 130 8.28 -21.35 17.43
C LYS A 130 7.96 -20.93 18.87
N LEU A 131 7.52 -19.68 19.06
CA LEU A 131 7.11 -19.18 20.37
C LEU A 131 5.84 -19.91 20.86
N LEU A 132 4.83 -20.02 20.00
CA LEU A 132 3.56 -20.69 20.30
C LEU A 132 3.80 -22.15 20.70
N SER A 133 4.56 -22.91 19.90
CA SER A 133 4.91 -24.30 20.22
C SER A 133 5.70 -24.45 21.53
N SER A 134 6.58 -23.50 21.86
CA SER A 134 7.30 -23.50 23.14
C SER A 134 6.35 -23.38 24.34
N VAL A 135 5.27 -22.62 24.21
CA VAL A 135 4.23 -22.47 25.24
C VAL A 135 3.28 -23.67 25.24
N THR A 136 2.74 -24.05 24.08
CA THR A 136 1.77 -25.13 23.92
C THR A 136 2.31 -26.49 24.32
N SER A 137 3.63 -26.73 24.20
CA SER A 137 4.26 -27.97 24.70
C SER A 137 4.10 -28.21 26.21
N LYS A 138 3.77 -27.17 26.97
CA LYS A 138 3.53 -27.24 28.42
C LYS A 138 2.05 -27.34 28.78
N ILE A 139 1.15 -27.22 27.80
CA ILE A 139 -0.29 -27.26 27.99
C ILE A 139 -0.78 -28.71 27.86
N PRO A 140 -1.69 -29.18 28.74
CA PRO A 140 -2.29 -30.51 28.61
C PRO A 140 -3.03 -30.72 27.29
N ALA A 141 -2.94 -31.94 26.74
CA ALA A 141 -3.49 -32.28 25.42
C ALA A 141 -5.02 -32.10 25.27
N TYR A 142 -5.79 -32.00 26.36
CA TYR A 142 -7.23 -31.74 26.30
C TYR A 142 -7.57 -30.30 25.90
N ALA A 143 -6.59 -29.38 25.92
CA ALA A 143 -6.79 -27.97 25.59
C ALA A 143 -6.87 -27.68 24.07
N GLY A 144 -6.66 -28.69 23.23
CA GLY A 144 -6.69 -28.55 21.77
C GLY A 144 -5.37 -28.06 21.16
N GLU A 145 -5.33 -28.04 19.82
CA GLU A 145 -4.23 -27.46 19.06
C GLU A 145 -4.46 -25.96 18.87
N PHE A 146 -3.49 -25.14 19.29
CA PHE A 146 -3.52 -23.71 19.05
C PHE A 146 -2.88 -23.42 17.69
N LYS A 147 -3.66 -22.86 16.77
CA LYS A 147 -3.15 -22.39 15.48
C LYS A 147 -2.84 -20.90 15.56
N LEU A 148 -1.77 -20.50 14.88
CA LEU A 148 -1.40 -19.08 14.82
C LEU A 148 -2.46 -18.22 14.11
N GLN A 149 -3.14 -18.78 13.11
CA GLN A 149 -4.22 -18.12 12.37
C GLN A 149 -5.33 -17.61 13.30
N ASP A 150 -5.72 -18.41 14.29
CA ASP A 150 -6.80 -18.07 15.23
C ASP A 150 -6.42 -16.93 16.20
N ALA A 151 -5.12 -16.62 16.31
CA ALA A 151 -4.60 -15.56 17.16
C ALA A 151 -4.31 -14.24 16.40
N MET A 152 -4.42 -14.25 15.06
CA MET A 152 -4.19 -13.07 14.22
C MET A 152 -5.45 -12.22 14.10
N LEU A 153 -5.26 -10.92 13.87
CA LEU A 153 -6.36 -9.97 13.75
C LEU A 153 -6.74 -9.85 12.27
N GLU A 154 -8.01 -10.09 11.97
CA GLU A 154 -8.54 -9.88 10.63
C GLU A 154 -8.89 -8.40 10.41
N PRO A 155 -8.66 -7.86 9.20
CA PRO A 155 -9.06 -6.50 8.88
C PRO A 155 -10.59 -6.37 8.87
N ASP A 156 -11.10 -5.29 9.47
CA ASP A 156 -12.53 -5.00 9.46
C ASP A 156 -12.92 -4.24 8.17
N LEU A 157 -13.56 -4.95 7.24
CA LEU A 157 -13.97 -4.40 5.95
C LEU A 157 -15.20 -3.49 6.03
N ASP A 158 -15.94 -3.48 7.15
CA ASP A 158 -17.08 -2.59 7.36
C ASP A 158 -16.65 -1.22 7.93
N THR A 159 -15.34 -1.02 8.10
CA THR A 159 -14.79 0.26 8.57
C THR A 159 -15.19 1.39 7.61
N PRO A 160 -15.81 2.48 8.11
CA PRO A 160 -16.17 3.62 7.28
C PRO A 160 -14.92 4.39 6.88
N VAL A 161 -14.74 4.62 5.58
CA VAL A 161 -13.61 5.36 5.00
C VAL A 161 -14.10 6.61 4.29
N PHE A 162 -13.30 7.68 4.36
CA PHE A 162 -13.54 8.90 3.59
C PHE A 162 -12.90 8.74 2.21
N ILE A 163 -13.69 8.95 1.17
CA ILE A 163 -13.23 8.82 -0.21
C ILE A 163 -13.37 10.15 -0.93
N LYS A 164 -12.41 10.44 -1.81
CA LYS A 164 -12.51 11.43 -2.86
C LYS A 164 -12.59 10.72 -4.22
N VAL A 165 -13.60 11.07 -5.00
CA VAL A 165 -13.85 10.47 -6.32
C VAL A 165 -12.97 11.15 -7.37
N LYS A 166 -12.19 10.38 -8.12
CA LYS A 166 -11.36 10.89 -9.23
C LYS A 166 -12.02 10.69 -10.58
N LYS A 167 -12.80 9.64 -10.73
CA LYS A 167 -13.56 9.33 -11.95
C LYS A 167 -14.97 8.93 -11.57
N GLU A 168 -15.93 9.36 -12.37
CA GLU A 168 -17.33 8.99 -12.19
C GLU A 168 -17.47 7.45 -12.14
N SER A 169 -18.09 6.94 -11.09
CA SER A 169 -18.22 5.51 -10.81
C SER A 169 -19.53 5.22 -10.09
N THR A 170 -20.06 4.01 -10.22
CA THR A 170 -21.28 3.60 -9.51
C THR A 170 -20.93 2.56 -8.46
N VAL A 171 -21.45 2.72 -7.25
CA VAL A 171 -21.24 1.81 -6.13
C VAL A 171 -22.56 1.25 -5.64
N LEU A 172 -22.55 -0.03 -5.29
CA LEU A 172 -23.65 -0.71 -4.60
C LEU A 172 -23.43 -0.61 -3.09
N ILE A 173 -24.36 0.04 -2.39
CA ILE A 173 -24.35 0.16 -0.93
C ILE A 173 -25.42 -0.77 -0.36
N PRO A 174 -25.11 -1.66 0.59
CA PRO A 174 -26.12 -2.45 1.26
C PRO A 174 -27.01 -1.56 2.14
N ASP A 175 -28.32 -1.54 1.88
CA ASP A 175 -29.29 -0.93 2.79
C ASP A 175 -29.58 -1.87 3.97
N TYR A 176 -29.12 -1.47 5.16
CA TYR A 176 -29.35 -2.18 6.42
C TYR A 176 -30.83 -2.19 6.85
N GLY A 177 -31.70 -1.40 6.20
CA GLY A 177 -33.14 -1.33 6.46
C GLY A 177 -33.97 -2.35 5.69
N GLU A 178 -33.93 -2.34 4.35
CA GLU A 178 -34.80 -3.17 3.50
C GLU A 178 -34.11 -4.38 2.86
N GLY A 179 -32.81 -4.59 3.09
CA GLY A 179 -32.05 -5.69 2.49
C GLY A 179 -31.93 -5.57 0.97
N ARG A 180 -32.02 -4.34 0.45
CA ARG A 180 -31.80 -4.00 -0.96
C ARG A 180 -30.45 -3.31 -1.12
N GLU A 181 -29.77 -3.56 -2.23
CA GLU A 181 -28.59 -2.80 -2.59
C GLU A 181 -29.04 -1.50 -3.27
N GLU A 182 -28.58 -0.35 -2.77
CA GLU A 182 -28.81 0.95 -3.37
C GLU A 182 -27.64 1.29 -4.30
N GLU A 183 -27.94 1.54 -5.57
CA GLU A 183 -26.98 2.06 -6.56
C GLU A 183 -26.81 3.55 -6.35
N VAL A 184 -25.63 3.96 -5.89
CA VAL A 184 -25.25 5.36 -5.75
C VAL A 184 -24.22 5.71 -6.82
N VAL A 185 -24.53 6.74 -7.61
CA VAL A 185 -23.62 7.32 -8.59
C VAL A 185 -22.70 8.31 -7.88
N LEU A 186 -21.39 8.06 -7.98
CA LEU A 186 -20.35 8.92 -7.43
C LEU A 186 -19.88 9.87 -8.53
N GLU A 187 -20.19 11.16 -8.35
CA GLU A 187 -19.75 12.22 -9.27
C GLU A 187 -18.26 12.56 -9.06
N GLU A 188 -17.56 12.96 -10.13
CA GLU A 188 -16.16 13.38 -10.06
C GLU A 188 -15.94 14.54 -9.08
N ASP A 189 -14.81 14.52 -8.37
CA ASP A 189 -14.39 15.51 -7.37
C ASP A 189 -15.30 15.65 -6.13
N THR A 190 -16.28 14.75 -5.96
CA THR A 190 -17.11 14.69 -4.75
C THR A 190 -16.46 13.85 -3.64
N GLN A 191 -16.88 14.09 -2.39
CA GLN A 191 -16.40 13.38 -1.20
C GLN A 191 -17.56 12.64 -0.53
N HIS A 192 -17.32 11.38 -0.17
CA HIS A 192 -18.33 10.51 0.43
C HIS A 192 -17.72 9.70 1.60
N ILE A 193 -18.58 9.23 2.49
CA ILE A 193 -18.22 8.30 3.56
C ILE A 193 -18.95 7.01 3.29
N LEU A 194 -18.21 5.93 3.04
CA LEU A 194 -18.77 4.62 2.70
C LEU A 194 -18.00 3.53 3.44
N PRO A 195 -18.63 2.37 3.73
CA PRO A 195 -17.92 1.18 4.20
C PRO A 195 -16.85 0.76 3.20
N TYR A 196 -15.67 0.36 3.68
CA TYR A 196 -14.55 0.00 2.83
C TYR A 196 -14.88 -1.14 1.85
N GLN A 197 -15.68 -2.11 2.28
CA GLN A 197 -16.13 -3.25 1.46
C GLN A 197 -16.76 -2.81 0.13
N CYS A 198 -17.50 -1.70 0.11
CA CYS A 198 -18.17 -1.21 -1.09
C CYS A 198 -17.20 -0.55 -2.08
N VAL A 199 -16.09 0.00 -1.60
CA VAL A 199 -15.22 0.90 -2.38
C VAL A 199 -13.88 0.28 -2.76
N PHE A 200 -13.53 -0.87 -2.18
CA PHE A 200 -12.25 -1.56 -2.40
C PHE A 200 -11.89 -1.76 -3.88
N HIS A 201 -12.86 -2.20 -4.69
CA HIS A 201 -12.63 -2.46 -6.11
C HIS A 201 -12.31 -1.17 -6.89
N LEU A 202 -12.98 -0.06 -6.56
CA LEU A 202 -12.69 1.26 -7.13
C LEU A 202 -11.31 1.76 -6.70
N LEU A 203 -10.91 1.48 -5.46
CA LEU A 203 -9.60 1.85 -4.94
C LEU A 203 -8.48 1.10 -5.68
N LYS A 204 -8.69 -0.19 -5.98
CA LYS A 204 -7.75 -1.00 -6.78
C LYS A 204 -7.63 -0.54 -8.23
N ASN A 205 -8.69 0.01 -8.80
CA ASN A 205 -8.70 0.56 -10.16
C ASN A 205 -8.10 1.97 -10.24
N GLY A 206 -7.93 2.67 -9.10
CA GLY A 206 -7.48 4.05 -9.05
C GLY A 206 -8.56 5.09 -9.39
N ASP A 207 -9.84 4.70 -9.32
CA ASP A 207 -10.99 5.58 -9.62
C ASP A 207 -11.33 6.49 -8.43
N ILE A 208 -10.87 6.13 -7.23
CA ILE A 208 -11.04 6.88 -5.99
C ILE A 208 -9.72 6.95 -5.21
N GLN A 209 -9.65 7.90 -4.28
CA GLN A 209 -8.54 8.06 -3.34
C GLN A 209 -9.08 8.21 -1.92
N LEU A 210 -8.40 7.62 -0.94
CA LEU A 210 -8.75 7.80 0.48
C LEU A 210 -8.17 9.11 1.02
N ILE A 211 -8.94 9.82 1.86
CA ILE A 211 -8.56 11.13 2.43
C ILE A 211 -8.59 11.17 3.96
#